data_AF-A0A8C6MAM9-F1
#
_entry.id   AF-A0A8C6MAM9-F1
#
_cell.length_a   1.000
_cell.length_b   1.000
_cell.length_c   1.000
_cell.angle_alpha   90.00
_cell.angle_beta   90.00
_cell.angle_gamma   90.00
#
_symmetry.space_group_name_H-M   'P 1'
#
loop_
_entity.id
_entity.type
_entity.pdbx_description
1 polymer ?
#
loop_
_entity_poly.entity_id
_entity_poly.type
_entity_poly.pdbx_seq_one_letter_code
_entity_poly.pdbx_strand_id
1 'polypeptide(L)'
;MLKYFAAFEIFFEENLPHLFSHFLTNSLTPDLYLIDWIFTLYSKSLPLDVACRVWDVFCRDGEESLFRTGLGILRLYEEVLMQMDFIHIAQFLTRLPEDLQAQMLFSAMANTHMISRNRRWAQVSNAHGNKEVEKTGSPALRS
;
A
#
# COMPACT_ATOMS: atom_id res chain seq x y z
N MET A 1 -9.37 8.67 -1.38
CA MET A 1 -8.14 7.96 -1.79
C MET A 1 -6.89 8.62 -1.22
N LEU A 2 -6.73 9.95 -1.32
CA LEU A 2 -5.53 10.68 -0.87
C LEU A 2 -5.13 10.40 0.60
N LYS A 3 -6.07 10.46 1.55
CA LYS A 3 -5.82 10.06 2.95
C LYS A 3 -5.20 8.66 3.12
N TYR A 4 -5.53 7.73 2.22
CA TYR A 4 -5.01 6.36 2.26
C TYR A 4 -3.60 6.27 1.70
N PHE A 5 -3.25 7.06 0.68
CA PHE A 5 -1.86 7.17 0.21
C PHE A 5 -0.95 7.73 1.29
N ALA A 6 -1.36 8.84 1.92
CA ALA A 6 -0.58 9.44 3.00
C ALA A 6 -0.37 8.46 4.18
N ALA A 7 -1.42 7.71 4.55
CA ALA A 7 -1.28 6.67 5.57
C ALA A 7 -0.37 5.53 5.12
N PHE A 8 -0.54 5.06 3.88
CA PHE A 8 0.27 3.99 3.30
C PHE A 8 1.76 4.36 3.27
N GLU A 9 2.11 5.57 2.86
CA GLU A 9 3.51 6.04 2.81
C GLU A 9 4.16 6.03 4.20
N ILE A 10 3.43 6.38 5.26
CA ILE A 10 3.94 6.29 6.64
C ILE A 10 4.31 4.84 6.99
N PHE A 11 3.40 3.90 6.73
CA PHE A 11 3.69 2.49 7.02
C PHE A 11 4.73 1.91 6.07
N PHE A 12 4.82 2.41 4.84
CA PHE A 12 5.85 2.02 3.89
C PHE A 12 7.25 2.45 4.36
N GLU A 13 7.41 3.72 4.74
CA GLU A 13 8.66 4.24 5.31
C GLU A 13 9.07 3.46 6.56
N GLU A 14 8.13 3.17 7.47
CA GLU A 14 8.43 2.44 8.71
C GLU A 14 8.82 0.97 8.48
N ASN A 15 8.24 0.30 7.49
CA ASN A 15 8.48 -1.13 7.26
C ASN A 15 9.64 -1.40 6.30
N LEU A 16 9.87 -0.54 5.32
CA LEU A 16 10.81 -0.71 4.20
C LEU A 16 11.53 0.63 3.89
N PRO A 17 12.28 1.20 4.85
CA PRO A 17 12.82 2.56 4.72
C PRO A 17 13.77 2.73 3.53
N HIS A 18 14.56 1.70 3.21
CA HIS A 18 15.48 1.72 2.08
C HIS A 18 14.74 1.76 0.74
N LEU A 19 13.75 0.87 0.58
CA LEU A 19 12.92 0.84 -0.61
C LEU A 19 12.08 2.11 -0.77
N PHE A 20 11.55 2.66 0.33
CA PHE A 20 10.83 3.92 0.32
C PHE A 20 11.72 5.07 -0.17
N SER A 21 12.95 5.20 0.36
CA SER A 21 13.92 6.20 -0.12
C SER A 21 14.28 6.00 -1.60
N HIS A 22 14.37 4.75 -2.06
CA HIS A 22 14.61 4.44 -3.47
C HIS A 22 13.45 4.91 -4.37
N PHE A 23 12.21 4.67 -3.94
CA PHE A 23 11.01 5.13 -4.65
C PHE A 23 10.94 6.65 -4.71
N LEU A 24 11.23 7.35 -3.61
CA LEU A 24 11.31 8.81 -3.58
C LEU A 24 12.36 9.34 -4.56
N THR A 25 13.55 8.74 -4.58
CA THR A 25 14.64 9.12 -5.50
C THR A 25 14.23 8.92 -6.96
N ASN A 26 13.47 7.87 -7.25
CA ASN A 26 12.95 7.59 -8.59
C ASN A 26 11.64 8.34 -8.90
N SER A 27 11.15 9.20 -8.00
CA SER A 27 9.87 9.91 -8.15
C SER A 27 8.68 8.97 -8.41
N LEU A 28 8.71 7.77 -7.82
CA LEU A 28 7.66 6.77 -7.96
C LEU A 28 6.62 6.93 -6.84
N THR A 29 5.39 7.25 -7.22
CA THR A 29 4.30 7.51 -6.28
C THR A 29 3.32 6.33 -6.19
N PRO A 30 2.67 6.11 -5.03
CA PRO A 30 1.77 4.97 -4.84
C PRO A 30 0.60 4.88 -5.81
N ASP A 31 0.11 6.00 -6.36
CA ASP A 31 -1.00 6.02 -7.29
C ASP A 31 -0.75 5.19 -8.57
N LEU A 32 0.51 5.03 -8.98
CA LEU A 32 0.89 4.27 -10.18
C LEU A 32 0.59 2.77 -10.09
N TYR A 33 0.59 2.19 -8.89
CA TYR A 33 0.39 0.75 -8.69
C TYR A 33 -0.74 0.43 -7.70
N LEU A 34 -0.90 1.24 -6.66
CA LEU A 34 -1.78 0.92 -5.53
C LEU A 34 -3.27 1.12 -5.85
N ILE A 35 -3.63 2.02 -6.77
CA ILE A 35 -5.04 2.24 -7.14
C ILE A 35 -5.67 0.96 -7.67
N ASP A 36 -5.05 0.35 -8.68
CA ASP A 36 -5.56 -0.88 -9.31
C ASP A 36 -5.59 -2.04 -8.32
N TRP A 37 -4.56 -2.16 -7.48
CA TRP A 37 -4.48 -3.18 -6.43
C TRP A 37 -5.66 -3.09 -5.47
N ILE A 38 -5.93 -1.90 -4.93
CA ILE A 38 -6.98 -1.73 -3.92
C ILE A 38 -8.38 -1.74 -4.55
N PHE A 39 -8.58 -1.06 -5.68
CA PHE A 39 -9.89 -0.94 -6.32
C PHE A 39 -10.43 -2.29 -6.81
N THR A 40 -9.56 -3.16 -7.28
CA THR A 40 -9.93 -4.51 -7.73
C THR A 40 -9.78 -5.57 -6.64
N LEU A 41 -9.48 -5.16 -5.40
CA LEU A 41 -9.15 -6.07 -4.30
C LEU A 41 -8.12 -7.14 -4.74
N TYR A 42 -7.10 -6.72 -5.49
CA TYR A 42 -6.02 -7.55 -6.05
C TYR A 42 -6.42 -8.56 -7.12
N SER A 43 -7.70 -8.68 -7.51
CA SER A 43 -8.14 -9.69 -8.51
C SER A 43 -7.56 -9.49 -9.91
N LYS A 44 -7.20 -8.27 -10.28
CA LYS A 44 -6.53 -7.96 -11.55
C LYS A 44 -5.02 -8.20 -11.48
N SER A 45 -4.44 -8.14 -10.28
CA SER A 45 -2.99 -8.01 -10.08
C SER A 45 -2.33 -9.28 -9.54
N LEU A 46 -3.09 -10.19 -8.93
CA LEU A 46 -2.61 -11.44 -8.36
C LEU A 46 -3.31 -12.64 -9.02
N PRO A 47 -2.68 -13.83 -9.01
CA PRO A 47 -3.36 -15.08 -9.33
C PRO A 47 -4.63 -15.24 -8.48
N LEU A 48 -5.71 -15.77 -9.08
CA LEU A 48 -7.04 -15.80 -8.46
C LEU A 48 -7.05 -16.51 -7.10
N ASP A 49 -6.33 -17.62 -6.98
CA ASP A 49 -6.22 -18.38 -5.73
C ASP A 49 -5.54 -17.57 -4.61
N VAL A 50 -4.53 -16.77 -4.95
CA VAL A 50 -3.89 -15.82 -4.01
C VAL A 50 -4.86 -14.69 -3.66
N ALA A 51 -5.52 -14.10 -4.66
CA ALA A 51 -6.49 -13.02 -4.46
C ALA A 51 -7.63 -13.46 -3.53
N CYS A 52 -8.17 -14.67 -3.69
CA CYS A 52 -9.20 -15.21 -2.79
C CYS A 52 -8.71 -15.29 -1.34
N ARG A 53 -7.46 -15.67 -1.08
CA ARG A 53 -6.92 -15.67 0.29
C ARG A 53 -6.77 -14.26 0.84
N VAL A 54 -6.38 -13.29 0.01
CA VAL A 54 -6.35 -11.87 0.41
C VAL A 54 -7.77 -11.42 0.77
N TRP A 55 -8.79 -11.86 0.04
CA TRP A 55 -10.19 -11.57 0.35
C TRP A 55 -10.63 -12.17 1.69
N ASP A 56 -10.23 -13.39 2.01
CA ASP A 56 -10.55 -14.01 3.31
C ASP A 56 -10.02 -13.14 4.47
N VAL A 57 -8.79 -12.64 4.35
CA VAL A 57 -8.18 -11.74 5.34
C VAL A 57 -8.86 -10.38 5.33
N PHE A 58 -9.24 -9.84 4.18
CA PHE A 58 -10.03 -8.61 4.08
C PHE A 58 -11.39 -8.73 4.77
N CYS A 59 -12.11 -9.83 4.59
CA CYS A 59 -13.37 -10.07 5.28
C CYS A 59 -13.20 -10.16 6.80
N ARG A 60 -12.04 -10.64 7.29
CA ARG A 60 -11.74 -10.75 8.72
C ARG A 60 -11.25 -9.44 9.35
N ASP A 61 -10.29 -8.77 8.71
CA ASP A 61 -9.50 -7.68 9.28
C ASP A 61 -9.87 -6.29 8.70
N GLY A 62 -10.71 -6.25 7.66
CA GLY A 62 -11.15 -5.03 7.00
C GLY A 62 -10.09 -4.40 6.09
N GLU A 63 -10.30 -3.12 5.74
CA GLU A 63 -9.50 -2.39 4.73
C GLU A 63 -8.00 -2.35 5.02
N GLU A 64 -7.57 -2.37 6.29
CA GLU A 64 -6.15 -2.36 6.68
C GLU A 64 -5.39 -3.51 6.01
N SER A 65 -6.01 -4.69 5.87
CA SER A 65 -5.34 -5.86 5.30
C SER A 65 -4.99 -5.69 3.82
N LEU A 66 -5.74 -4.86 3.08
CA LEU A 66 -5.44 -4.57 1.69
C LEU A 66 -4.14 -3.77 1.58
N PHE A 67 -3.91 -2.80 2.47
CA PHE A 67 -2.67 -2.03 2.50
C PHE A 67 -1.51 -2.85 3.04
N ARG A 68 -1.76 -3.71 4.03
CA ARG A 68 -0.78 -4.69 4.51
C ARG A 68 -0.35 -5.65 3.41
N THR A 69 -1.28 -6.07 2.55
CA THR A 69 -0.99 -6.91 1.37
C THR A 69 -0.06 -6.16 0.40
N GLY A 70 -0.33 -4.89 0.12
CA GLY A 70 0.50 -4.06 -0.75
C GLY A 70 1.93 -3.93 -0.22
N LEU A 71 2.09 -3.65 1.08
CA LEU A 71 3.40 -3.65 1.74
C LEU A 71 4.06 -5.04 1.73
N GLY A 72 3.28 -6.11 1.85
CA GLY A 72 3.77 -7.48 1.72
C GLY A 72 4.35 -7.78 0.33
N ILE A 73 3.70 -7.30 -0.74
CA ILE A 73 4.20 -7.41 -2.11
C ILE A 73 5.52 -6.64 -2.26
N LEU A 74 5.57 -5.39 -1.76
CA LEU A 74 6.79 -4.57 -1.82
C LEU A 74 7.94 -5.22 -1.04
N ARG A 75 7.66 -5.80 0.14
CA ARG A 75 8.65 -6.55 0.94
C ARG A 75 9.14 -7.80 0.21
N LEU A 76 8.23 -8.55 -0.42
CA LEU A 76 8.56 -9.78 -1.14
C LEU A 76 9.54 -9.51 -2.30
N TYR A 77 9.39 -8.36 -2.97
CA TYR A 77 10.20 -7.99 -4.13
C TYR A 77 11.22 -6.89 -3.84
N GLU A 78 11.49 -6.57 -2.57
CA GLU A 78 12.37 -5.46 -2.19
C GLU A 78 13.73 -5.52 -2.88
N GLU A 79 14.40 -6.68 -2.86
CA GLU A 79 15.72 -6.86 -3.47
C GLU A 79 15.73 -6.62 -4.99
N VAL A 80 14.66 -7.01 -5.67
CA VAL A 80 14.50 -6.84 -7.13
C VAL A 80 14.20 -5.39 -7.45
N LEU A 81 13.28 -4.77 -6.71
CA LEU A 81 12.87 -3.38 -6.91
C LEU A 81 14.00 -2.38 -6.64
N MET A 82 14.88 -2.68 -5.67
CA MET A 82 16.07 -1.87 -5.36
C MET A 82 17.08 -1.79 -6.51
N GLN A 83 17.02 -2.72 -7.47
CA GLN A 83 17.92 -2.76 -8.64
C GLN A 83 17.32 -2.10 -9.88
N MET A 84 16.07 -1.66 -9.80
CA MET A 84 15.31 -1.10 -10.94
C MET A 84 15.28 0.42 -10.89
N ASP A 85 15.21 1.04 -12.06
CA ASP A 85 14.88 2.46 -12.21
C ASP A 85 13.35 2.68 -12.23
N PHE A 86 12.92 3.94 -12.29
CA PHE A 86 11.51 4.33 -12.37
C PHE A 86 10.69 3.50 -13.38
N ILE A 87 11.17 3.35 -14.62
CA ILE A 87 10.40 2.69 -15.69
C ILE A 87 10.21 1.22 -15.37
N HIS A 88 11.29 0.54 -14.95
CA HIS A 88 11.26 -0.88 -14.64
C HIS A 88 10.43 -1.17 -13.38
N ILE A 89 10.51 -0.32 -12.35
CA ILE A 89 9.65 -0.43 -11.15
C ILE A 89 8.18 -0.29 -11.55
N ALA A 90 7.82 0.75 -12.32
CA ALA A 90 6.45 0.99 -12.72
C ALA A 90 5.87 -0.18 -13.55
N GLN A 91 6.65 -0.71 -14.49
CA GLN A 91 6.26 -1.88 -15.28
C GLN A 91 6.09 -3.13 -14.41
N PHE A 92 7.03 -3.38 -13.49
CA PHE A 92 6.98 -4.54 -12.60
C PHE A 92 5.76 -4.49 -11.67
N LEU A 93 5.49 -3.35 -11.02
CA LEU A 93 4.39 -3.24 -10.06
C LEU A 93 3.00 -3.19 -10.72
N THR A 94 2.91 -2.76 -11.97
CA THR A 94 1.66 -2.81 -12.75
C THR A 94 1.39 -4.18 -13.36
N ARG A 95 2.41 -5.05 -13.44
CA ARG A 95 2.30 -6.42 -13.94
C ARG A 95 3.17 -7.38 -13.12
N LEU A 96 2.63 -7.75 -11.95
CA LEU A 96 3.29 -8.69 -11.04
C LEU A 96 3.45 -10.08 -11.66
N PRO A 97 4.42 -10.89 -11.20
CA PRO A 97 4.60 -12.27 -11.66
C PRO A 97 3.36 -13.14 -11.43
N GLU A 98 2.98 -13.92 -12.46
CA GLU A 98 1.80 -14.81 -12.43
C GLU A 98 2.02 -16.07 -11.58
N ASP A 99 3.26 -16.38 -11.20
CA ASP A 99 3.64 -17.53 -10.37
C ASP A 99 3.84 -17.16 -8.89
N LEU A 100 3.37 -15.98 -8.46
CA LEU A 100 3.43 -15.53 -7.08
C LEU A 100 2.71 -16.53 -6.16
N GLN A 101 3.47 -17.10 -5.21
CA GLN A 101 2.94 -18.08 -4.26
C GLN A 101 2.31 -17.40 -3.04
N ALA A 102 1.08 -17.80 -2.70
CA ALA A 102 0.37 -17.26 -1.54
C ALA A 102 1.18 -17.38 -0.24
N GLN A 103 1.90 -18.49 -0.02
CA GLN A 103 2.69 -18.68 1.20
C GLN A 103 3.77 -17.60 1.36
N MET A 104 4.46 -17.26 0.28
CA MET A 104 5.52 -16.25 0.28
C MET A 104 4.95 -14.87 0.58
N LEU A 105 3.85 -14.50 -0.09
CA LEU A 105 3.16 -13.23 0.17
C LEU A 105 2.67 -13.13 1.62
N PHE A 106 2.03 -14.18 2.14
CA PHE A 106 1.49 -14.15 3.50
C PHE A 106 2.59 -14.15 4.57
N SER A 107 3.74 -14.79 4.30
CA SER A 107 4.93 -14.66 5.13
C SER A 107 5.44 -13.22 5.15
N ALA A 108 5.52 -12.57 3.99
CA ALA A 108 5.88 -11.15 3.91
C ALA A 108 4.88 -10.25 4.63
N MET A 109 3.57 -10.49 4.49
CA MET A 109 2.50 -9.77 5.20
C MET A 109 2.57 -9.94 6.72
N ALA A 110 2.93 -11.13 7.21
CA ALA A 110 3.10 -11.38 8.64
C ALA A 110 4.26 -10.55 9.24
N ASN A 111 5.28 -10.26 8.42
CA ASN A 111 6.42 -9.41 8.75
C ASN A 111 6.19 -7.92 8.44
N THR A 112 4.92 -7.51 8.28
CA THR A 112 4.53 -6.11 8.07
C THR A 112 3.78 -5.60 9.29
N HIS A 113 4.32 -4.55 9.91
CA HIS A 113 3.75 -3.91 11.08
C HIS A 113 2.84 -2.74 10.69
N MET A 114 1.57 -2.81 11.12
CA MET A 114 0.55 -1.78 10.87
C MET A 114 0.31 -0.89 12.11
N ILE A 115 1.39 -0.57 12.83
CA ILE A 115 1.37 0.31 14.02
C ILE A 115 2.50 1.34 13.91
N SER A 116 2.14 2.62 13.85
CA SER A 116 3.04 3.76 13.73
C SER A 116 2.94 4.65 14.96
N ARG A 117 4.02 4.81 15.73
CA ARG A 117 4.05 5.65 16.96
C ARG A 117 2.86 5.37 17.90
N ASN A 118 2.59 4.10 18.19
CA ASN A 118 1.44 3.62 18.98
C ASN A 118 0.05 3.90 18.36
N ARG A 119 -0.02 4.31 17.09
CA ARG A 119 -1.28 4.49 16.36
C ARG A 119 -1.48 3.35 15.36
N ARG A 120 -2.68 2.80 15.33
CA ARG A 120 -3.09 1.79 14.34
C ARG A 120 -3.49 2.46 13.02
N TRP A 121 -3.59 1.68 11.95
CA TRP A 121 -4.02 2.13 10.62
C TRP A 121 -5.20 3.11 10.65
N ALA A 122 -6.31 2.74 11.30
CA ALA A 122 -7.52 3.57 11.35
C ALA A 122 -7.28 4.95 11.98
N GLN A 123 -6.38 5.07 12.95
CA GLN A 123 -6.05 6.35 13.57
C GLN A 123 -5.18 7.21 12.66
N VAL A 124 -4.24 6.58 11.94
CA VAL A 124 -3.34 7.26 10.99
C VAL A 124 -4.11 7.74 9.76
N SER A 125 -4.93 6.89 9.14
CA SER A 125 -5.70 7.24 7.94
C SER A 125 -6.75 8.32 8.20
N ASN A 126 -7.41 8.30 9.36
CA ASN A 126 -8.39 9.33 9.73
C ASN A 126 -7.74 10.68 10.07
N ALA A 127 -6.56 10.68 10.70
CA ALA A 127 -5.83 11.93 10.97
C ALA A 127 -5.47 12.70 9.69
N HIS A 128 -5.25 12.00 8.57
CA HIS A 128 -5.01 12.63 7.28
C HIS A 128 -6.29 13.01 6.54
N GLY A 129 -7.39 12.28 6.73
CA GLY A 129 -8.70 12.71 6.23
C GLY A 129 -9.15 14.06 6.80
N ASN A 130 -8.97 14.28 8.11
CA ASN A 130 -9.41 15.53 8.75
C ASN A 130 -8.61 16.77 8.32
N LYS A 131 -7.29 16.63 8.11
CA LYS A 131 -6.43 17.73 7.65
C LYS A 131 -6.77 18.20 6.22
N GLU A 132 -7.32 17.31 5.39
CA GLU A 132 -7.80 17.68 4.05
C GLU A 132 -9.12 18.44 4.13
N VAL A 133 -10.07 17.97 4.96
CA VAL A 133 -11.37 18.65 5.16
C VAL A 133 -11.18 20.09 5.66
N GLU A 134 -10.25 20.32 6.59
CA GLU A 134 -9.90 21.66 7.08
C GLU A 134 -9.29 22.56 6.00
N LYS A 135 -8.54 22.01 5.04
CA LYS A 135 -7.97 22.79 3.92
C LYS A 135 -8.99 23.09 2.81
N THR A 136 -9.98 22.22 2.60
CA THR A 136 -11.06 22.43 1.62
C THR A 136 -12.23 23.24 2.16
N GLY A 137 -12.30 23.44 3.48
CA GLY A 137 -13.30 24.28 4.14
C GLY A 137 -13.02 25.77 3.92
N SER A 138 -13.40 26.29 2.75
CA SER A 138 -13.45 27.75 2.50
C SER A 138 -14.35 28.45 3.53
N PRO A 139 -14.04 29.68 3.99
CA PRO A 139 -14.79 30.40 5.05
C PRO A 139 -16.19 30.90 4.63
N ALA A 140 -16.67 30.59 3.42
CA ALA A 140 -17.82 31.25 2.80
C ALA A 140 -19.20 30.82 3.33
N LEU A 141 -19.25 29.94 4.33
CA LEU A 141 -20.50 29.45 4.95
C LEU A 141 -20.43 29.62 6.47
N ARG A 142 -20.17 30.85 6.90
CA ARG A 142 -20.53 31.32 8.25
C ARG A 142 -21.18 32.70 8.07
N SER A 143 -22.45 32.67 7.65
CA SER A 143 -23.37 33.81 7.68
C SER A 143 -24.56 33.43 8.53
#